data_AF-A0A8D8RNB2-F1
#
_entry.id   AF-A0A8D8RNB2-F1
#
_cell.length_a   1.000
_cell.length_b   1.000
_cell.length_c   1.000
_cell.angle_alpha   90.00
_cell.angle_beta   90.00
_cell.angle_gamma   90.00
#
_symmetry.space_group_name_H-M   'P 1'
#
loop_
_entity.id
_entity.type
_entity.pdbx_description
1 polymer ?
#
loop_
_entity_poly.entity_id
_entity_poly.type
_entity_poly.pdbx_seq_one_letter_code
_entity_poly.pdbx_strand_id
1 'polypeptide(L)'
;MSDKATKPWKFRVEAKTLPGEVLCVTGSCDELGHWMNDQALVLSNESENVWSAVANISSDTDVRYRYFVCISLGDKKLIVRRWESGMNPRTIAAQAPSNVATNKTEVFGEMTLCRERMANIRNGCPIKTAQLPSQNLLQTDLKALK
;
A
#
# COMPACT_ATOMS: atom_id res chain seq x y z
N MET A 1 -30.02 20.96 -1.56
CA MET A 1 -29.17 19.95 -2.20
C MET A 1 -27.92 20.69 -2.63
N SER A 2 -26.83 20.55 -1.87
CA SER A 2 -25.58 21.21 -2.20
C SER A 2 -24.92 20.40 -3.30
N ASP A 3 -24.82 20.96 -4.51
CA ASP A 3 -24.02 20.38 -5.58
C ASP A 3 -22.56 20.39 -5.14
N LYS A 4 -22.09 19.26 -4.61
CA LYS A 4 -20.70 19.07 -4.20
C LYS A 4 -19.87 18.95 -5.46
N ALA A 5 -18.82 19.75 -5.60
CA ALA A 5 -17.98 19.67 -6.78
C ALA A 5 -17.21 18.34 -6.76
N THR A 6 -17.39 17.52 -7.80
CA THR A 6 -16.70 16.23 -7.94
C THR A 6 -15.84 16.19 -9.19
N LYS A 7 -14.77 15.38 -9.15
CA LYS A 7 -13.90 15.09 -10.29
C LYS A 7 -13.74 13.59 -10.47
N PRO A 8 -13.64 13.08 -11.71
CA PRO A 8 -13.37 11.67 -11.93
C PRO A 8 -11.92 11.35 -11.55
N TRP A 9 -11.71 10.24 -10.85
CA TRP A 9 -10.39 9.75 -10.45
C TRP A 9 -10.27 8.27 -10.75
N LYS A 10 -9.18 7.90 -11.44
CA LYS A 10 -8.84 6.51 -11.74
C LYS A 10 -7.97 5.94 -10.63
N PHE A 11 -8.51 5.01 -9.86
CA PHE A 11 -7.76 4.16 -8.95
C PHE A 11 -7.15 3.03 -9.80
N ARG A 12 -5.83 2.93 -9.84
CA ARG A 12 -5.11 1.92 -10.60
C ARG A 12 -3.96 1.41 -9.77
N VAL A 13 -3.97 0.14 -9.43
CA VAL A 13 -3.05 -0.44 -8.46
C VAL A 13 -2.62 -1.85 -8.87
N GLU A 14 -1.34 -2.12 -8.71
CA GLU A 14 -0.74 -3.43 -8.88
C GLU A 14 -0.76 -4.19 -7.55
N ALA A 15 -1.48 -5.32 -7.52
CA ALA A 15 -1.65 -6.19 -6.37
C ALA A 15 -1.73 -7.65 -6.82
N LYS A 16 -0.90 -8.50 -6.22
CA LYS A 16 -1.03 -9.96 -6.36
C LYS A 16 -2.25 -10.44 -5.58
N THR A 17 -3.15 -11.16 -6.24
CA THR A 17 -4.39 -11.70 -5.64
C THR A 17 -4.48 -13.20 -5.91
N LEU A 18 -5.11 -13.94 -5.00
CA LEU A 18 -5.44 -15.35 -5.22
C LEU A 18 -6.74 -15.50 -6.02
N PRO A 19 -7.01 -16.66 -6.63
CA PRO A 19 -8.29 -16.92 -7.28
C PRO A 19 -9.47 -16.70 -6.32
N GLY A 20 -10.48 -15.94 -6.78
CA GLY A 20 -11.66 -15.58 -5.98
C GLY A 20 -11.48 -14.36 -5.08
N GLU A 21 -10.27 -13.81 -4.97
CA GLU A 21 -10.03 -12.52 -4.32
C GLU A 21 -10.25 -11.38 -5.30
N VAL A 22 -10.75 -10.27 -4.77
CA VAL A 22 -10.93 -9.00 -5.47
C VAL A 22 -10.25 -7.88 -4.69
N LEU A 23 -9.84 -6.82 -5.41
CA LEU A 23 -9.27 -5.64 -4.78
C LEU A 23 -10.34 -4.57 -4.61
N CYS A 24 -10.32 -3.92 -3.45
CA CYS A 24 -11.38 -3.08 -2.95
C CYS A 24 -10.74 -1.80 -2.40
N VAL A 25 -11.36 -0.64 -2.61
CA VAL A 25 -10.89 0.64 -2.08
C VAL A 25 -11.98 1.31 -1.26
N THR A 26 -11.61 1.80 -0.09
CA THR A 26 -12.50 2.60 0.77
C THR A 26 -11.81 3.88 1.20
N GLY A 27 -12.58 4.90 1.54
CA GLY A 27 -12.04 6.21 1.87
C GLY A 27 -13.07 7.16 2.46
N SER A 28 -12.67 8.40 2.65
CA SER A 28 -13.48 9.44 3.29
C SER A 28 -14.62 9.97 2.42
N CYS A 29 -14.64 9.66 1.12
CA CYS A 29 -15.64 10.12 0.17
C CYS A 29 -16.84 9.15 0.12
N ASP A 30 -18.00 9.69 -0.26
CA ASP A 30 -19.27 8.97 -0.37
C ASP A 30 -19.16 7.81 -1.37
N GLU A 31 -18.60 8.06 -2.56
CA GLU A 31 -18.27 7.04 -3.58
C GLU A 31 -17.23 6.00 -3.12
N LEU A 32 -16.55 6.23 -2.00
CA LEU A 32 -15.60 5.30 -1.39
C LEU A 32 -16.14 4.68 -0.09
N GLY A 33 -17.41 4.93 0.24
CA GLY A 33 -18.12 4.29 1.34
C GLY A 33 -17.81 4.84 2.74
N HIS A 34 -17.20 6.01 2.89
CA HIS A 34 -16.90 6.62 4.19
C HIS A 34 -16.19 5.68 5.19
N TRP A 35 -15.20 4.92 4.74
CA TRP A 35 -14.48 3.90 5.52
C TRP A 35 -15.31 2.67 5.91
N MET A 36 -16.50 2.49 5.34
CA MET A 36 -17.31 1.27 5.50
C MET A 36 -16.96 0.27 4.41
N ASN A 37 -16.55 -0.93 4.83
CA ASN A 37 -16.16 -2.00 3.90
C ASN A 37 -17.30 -2.46 2.99
N ASP A 38 -18.53 -2.50 3.49
CA ASP A 38 -19.71 -2.93 2.71
C ASP A 38 -20.10 -1.94 1.60
N GLN A 39 -19.58 -0.71 1.67
CA GLN A 39 -19.78 0.35 0.68
C GLN A 39 -18.48 0.70 -0.07
N ALA A 40 -17.45 -0.15 0.07
CA ALA A 40 -16.20 0.05 -0.64
C ALA A 40 -16.40 -0.10 -2.16
N LEU A 41 -15.63 0.67 -2.91
CA LEU A 41 -15.57 0.55 -4.36
C LEU A 41 -14.79 -0.71 -4.71
N VAL A 42 -15.43 -1.64 -5.43
CA VAL A 42 -14.79 -2.86 -5.94
C VAL A 42 -14.07 -2.54 -7.25
N LEU A 43 -12.81 -2.94 -7.35
CA LEU A 43 -12.01 -2.75 -8.56
C LEU A 43 -12.18 -3.92 -9.52
N SER A 44 -12.05 -3.63 -10.81
CA SER A 44 -12.03 -4.62 -11.87
C SER A 44 -10.61 -5.03 -12.20
N ASN A 45 -10.41 -6.29 -12.57
CA ASN A 45 -9.11 -6.78 -13.05
C ASN A 45 -8.86 -6.21 -14.46
N GLU A 46 -7.87 -5.34 -14.60
CA GLU A 46 -7.50 -4.71 -15.89
C GLU A 46 -6.48 -5.57 -16.65
N SER A 47 -5.50 -6.13 -15.93
CA SER A 47 -4.49 -7.04 -16.47
C SER A 47 -3.89 -7.90 -15.35
N GLU A 48 -2.88 -8.72 -15.67
CA GLU A 48 -2.20 -9.56 -14.68
C GLU A 48 -1.74 -8.72 -13.46
N ASN A 49 -2.31 -9.02 -12.29
CA ASN A 49 -2.09 -8.29 -11.03
C ASN A 49 -2.43 -6.80 -11.04
N VAL A 50 -3.07 -6.24 -12.08
CA VAL A 50 -3.46 -4.82 -12.12
C VAL A 50 -4.97 -4.70 -11.98
N TRP A 51 -5.37 -3.87 -11.03
CA TRP A 51 -6.76 -3.60 -10.70
C TRP A 51 -7.06 -2.13 -10.92
N SER A 52 -8.23 -1.82 -11.50
CA SER A 52 -8.65 -0.45 -11.67
C SER A 52 -10.15 -0.20 -11.52
N ALA A 53 -10.48 1.02 -11.13
CA ALA A 53 -11.82 1.56 -11.12
C ALA A 53 -11.77 3.08 -11.27
N VAL A 54 -12.85 3.68 -11.79
CA VAL A 54 -13.02 5.14 -11.82
C VAL A 54 -14.17 5.50 -10.91
N ALA A 55 -13.97 6.50 -10.05
CA ALA A 55 -15.03 7.05 -9.22
C ALA A 55 -14.93 8.58 -9.15
N ASN A 56 -16.05 9.21 -8.83
CA ASN A 56 -16.13 10.66 -8.67
C ASN A 56 -15.76 11.04 -7.24
N ILE A 57 -14.62 11.71 -7.07
CA ILE A 57 -14.16 12.15 -5.75
C ILE A 57 -14.43 13.63 -5.54
N SER A 58 -14.56 14.05 -4.28
CA SER A 58 -14.70 15.46 -3.90
C SER A 58 -13.53 16.30 -4.43
N SER A 59 -13.82 17.43 -5.04
CA SER A 59 -12.85 18.45 -5.44
C SER A 59 -12.64 19.52 -4.37
N ASP A 60 -13.52 19.61 -3.38
CA ASP A 60 -13.52 20.66 -2.36
C ASP A 60 -12.67 20.30 -1.12
N THR A 61 -12.40 19.01 -0.93
CA THR A 61 -11.78 18.46 0.28
C THR A 61 -10.75 17.39 -0.05
N ASP A 62 -9.72 17.28 0.77
CA ASP A 62 -8.76 16.19 0.64
C ASP A 62 -9.44 14.83 0.87
N VAL A 63 -9.21 13.91 -0.06
CA VAL A 63 -9.79 12.57 -0.01
C VAL A 63 -8.72 11.59 0.48
N ARG A 64 -9.00 10.95 1.60
CA ARG A 64 -8.15 9.90 2.15
C ARG A 64 -8.74 8.54 1.80
N TYR A 65 -7.91 7.59 1.42
CA TYR A 65 -8.36 6.26 1.00
C TYR A 65 -7.33 5.18 1.32
N ARG A 66 -7.77 3.92 1.29
CA ARG A 66 -6.93 2.74 1.53
C ARG A 66 -7.42 1.55 0.71
N TYR A 67 -6.48 0.78 0.19
CA TYR A 67 -6.78 -0.47 -0.51
C TYR A 67 -6.83 -1.66 0.46
N PHE A 68 -7.68 -2.62 0.13
CA PHE A 68 -7.72 -3.92 0.77
C PHE A 68 -8.11 -5.01 -0.22
N VAL A 69 -7.65 -6.23 0.05
CA VAL A 69 -8.07 -7.43 -0.67
C VAL A 69 -9.25 -8.04 0.06
N CYS A 70 -10.31 -8.36 -0.67
CA CYS A 70 -11.52 -8.93 -0.13
C CYS A 70 -12.01 -10.15 -0.94
N ILE A 71 -12.82 -11.00 -0.32
CA ILE A 71 -13.56 -12.07 -1.02
C ILE A 71 -15.02 -11.67 -1.02
N SER A 72 -15.64 -11.72 -2.20
CA SER A 72 -17.09 -11.51 -2.35
C SER A 72 -17.80 -12.84 -2.15
N LEU A 73 -18.73 -12.90 -1.18
CA LEU A 73 -19.52 -14.11 -0.87
C LEU A 73 -20.91 -14.10 -1.49
N GLY A 74 -21.21 -13.17 -2.42
CA GLY A 74 -22.58 -12.88 -2.85
C GLY A 74 -23.27 -11.86 -1.94
N ASP A 75 -24.40 -11.31 -2.39
CA ASP A 75 -25.22 -10.32 -1.67
C ASP A 75 -24.46 -9.11 -1.11
N LYS A 76 -23.43 -8.64 -1.85
CA LYS A 76 -22.55 -7.53 -1.46
C LYS A 76 -21.80 -7.73 -0.13
N LYS A 77 -21.74 -8.95 0.39
CA LYS A 77 -20.97 -9.26 1.59
C LYS A 77 -19.50 -9.40 1.23
N LEU A 78 -18.68 -8.49 1.74
CA LEU A 78 -17.23 -8.48 1.54
C LEU A 78 -16.51 -8.97 2.79
N ILE A 79 -15.73 -10.03 2.66
CA ILE A 79 -14.82 -10.46 3.73
C ILE A 79 -13.43 -9.90 3.44
N VAL A 80 -12.96 -8.99 4.29
CA VAL A 80 -11.60 -8.45 4.19
C VAL A 80 -10.58 -9.55 4.52
N ARG A 81 -9.64 -9.78 3.60
CA ARG A 81 -8.52 -10.72 3.77
C ARG A 81 -7.27 -10.03 4.30
N ARG A 82 -6.94 -8.88 3.72
CA ARG A 82 -5.79 -8.08 4.13
C ARG A 82 -5.92 -6.64 3.67
N TRP A 83 -5.41 -5.73 4.47
CA TRP A 83 -5.23 -4.33 4.11
C TRP A 83 -3.86 -4.10 3.49
N GLU A 84 -3.69 -3.00 2.75
CA GLU A 84 -2.36 -2.60 2.29
C GLU A 84 -1.44 -2.29 3.49
N SER A 85 -0.14 -2.62 3.36
CA SER A 85 0.85 -2.49 4.45
C SER A 85 1.16 -1.05 4.85
N GLY A 86 0.71 -0.05 4.09
CA GLY A 86 0.89 1.36 4.42
C GLY A 86 0.21 1.71 5.74
N MET A 87 0.99 2.29 6.67
CA MET A 87 0.49 2.70 8.00
C MET A 87 -0.50 3.86 7.92
N ASN A 88 -0.27 4.78 6.98
CA ASN A 88 -1.11 5.95 6.78
C ASN A 88 -2.01 5.75 5.55
N PRO A 89 -3.26 6.23 5.59
CA PRO A 89 -4.09 6.33 4.39
C PRO A 89 -3.39 7.15 3.30
N ARG A 90 -3.65 6.79 2.04
CA ARG A 90 -3.25 7.59 0.89
C ARG A 90 -4.12 8.85 0.84
N THR A 91 -3.58 9.95 0.34
CA THR A 91 -4.29 11.24 0.24
C THR A 91 -4.28 11.74 -1.19
N ILE A 92 -5.45 12.16 -1.68
CA ILE A 92 -5.63 12.93 -2.90
C ILE A 92 -5.99 14.35 -2.48
N ALA A 93 -5.17 15.32 -2.91
CA ALA A 93 -5.44 16.72 -2.60
C ALA A 93 -6.72 17.19 -3.30
N ALA A 94 -7.50 18.04 -2.60
CA ALA A 94 -8.72 18.66 -3.11
C ALA A 94 -8.51 19.28 -4.50
N GLN A 95 -7.44 20.05 -4.64
CA GLN A 95 -7.11 20.79 -5.87
C GLN A 95 -6.33 19.98 -6.91
N ALA A 96 -6.06 18.69 -6.69
CA ALA A 96 -5.36 17.87 -7.68
C ALA A 96 -6.19 17.74 -8.97
N PRO A 97 -5.60 17.88 -10.17
CA PRO A 97 -6.33 17.62 -11.42
C PRO A 97 -6.72 16.14 -11.50
N SER A 98 -7.75 15.83 -12.30
CA SER A 98 -8.12 14.43 -12.56
C SER A 98 -6.93 13.65 -13.12
N ASN A 99 -6.69 12.45 -12.57
CA ASN A 99 -5.60 11.58 -13.01
C ASN A 99 -6.04 10.57 -14.10
N VAL A 100 -7.28 10.68 -14.63
CA VAL A 100 -7.83 9.70 -15.58
C VAL A 100 -7.00 9.57 -16.85
N ALA A 101 -6.41 10.68 -17.31
CA ALA A 101 -5.50 10.70 -18.47
C ALA A 101 -4.10 10.10 -18.17
N THR A 102 -3.78 9.85 -16.90
CA THR A 102 -2.48 9.31 -16.49
C THR A 102 -2.54 7.78 -16.40
N ASN A 103 -1.53 7.10 -16.94
CA ASN A 103 -1.35 5.65 -16.78
C ASN A 103 -0.55 5.31 -15.53
N LYS A 104 -0.61 6.16 -14.49
CA LYS A 104 0.11 5.92 -13.24
C LYS A 104 -0.51 4.72 -12.53
N THR A 105 0.33 3.73 -12.20
CA THR A 105 -0.05 2.57 -11.40
C THR A 105 0.56 2.71 -10.01
N GLU A 106 -0.27 2.54 -8.99
CA GLU A 106 0.18 2.46 -7.61
C GLU A 106 0.57 1.02 -7.26
N VAL A 107 1.45 0.83 -6.27
CA VAL A 107 1.80 -0.52 -5.80
C VAL A 107 1.10 -0.81 -4.47
N PHE A 108 0.40 -1.94 -4.38
CA PHE A 108 -0.26 -2.36 -3.16
C PHE A 108 0.78 -2.67 -2.06
N GLY A 109 0.66 -2.00 -0.92
CA GLY A 109 1.58 -2.18 0.20
C GLY A 109 2.94 -1.50 0.03
N GLU A 110 3.03 -0.49 -0.85
CA GLU A 110 4.22 0.34 -0.99
C GLU A 110 4.61 1.00 0.35
N MET A 111 5.66 0.47 1.00
CA MET A 111 6.17 1.01 2.27
C MET A 111 7.20 2.14 2.08
N THR A 112 6.95 3.10 1.19
CA THR A 112 7.94 4.16 0.91
C THR A 112 8.23 5.01 2.15
N LEU A 113 7.23 5.24 3.01
CA LEU A 113 7.42 5.92 4.30
C LEU A 113 8.24 5.13 5.34
N CYS A 114 8.31 3.78 5.28
CA CYS A 114 9.23 3.02 6.14
C CYS A 114 10.66 3.04 5.60
N ARG A 115 10.85 3.08 4.27
CA ARG A 115 12.19 3.15 3.67
C ARG A 115 12.90 4.46 4.00
N GLU A 116 12.19 5.59 3.95
CA GLU A 116 12.76 6.90 4.29
C GLU A 116 13.07 7.03 5.79
N ARG A 117 12.23 6.46 6.67
CA ARG A 117 12.54 6.36 8.10
C ARG A 117 13.73 5.43 8.39
N MET A 118 13.87 4.30 7.67
CA MET A 118 15.05 3.42 7.80
C MET A 118 16.33 4.06 7.26
N ALA A 119 16.25 4.85 6.18
CA ALA A 119 17.40 5.60 5.64
C ALA A 119 17.90 6.66 6.63
N ASN A 120 17.00 7.36 7.33
CA ASN A 120 17.37 8.34 8.34
C ASN A 120 17.90 7.72 9.65
N ILE A 121 17.53 6.46 9.97
CA ILE A 121 18.16 5.73 11.09
C ILE A 121 19.61 5.35 10.75
N ARG A 122 19.90 5.00 9.49
CA ARG A 122 21.27 4.64 9.06
C ARG A 122 22.25 5.81 9.15
N ASN A 123 21.77 7.04 9.01
CA ASN A 123 22.59 8.25 9.10
C ASN A 123 22.64 8.88 10.51
N GLY A 124 21.91 8.33 11.48
CA GLY A 124 21.80 8.87 12.85
C GLY A 124 22.14 7.88 13.97
N CYS A 125 22.52 6.63 13.65
CA CYS A 125 22.81 5.62 14.67
C CYS A 125 24.33 5.41 14.82
N PRO A 126 24.94 5.80 15.96
CA PRO A 126 26.30 5.38 16.29
C PRO A 126 26.25 3.95 16.83
N ILE A 127 25.84 2.98 16.00
CA ILE A 127 26.07 1.58 16.33
C ILE A 127 27.55 1.36 16.03
N LYS A 128 28.39 1.48 17.05
CA LYS A 128 29.76 0.94 17.00
C LYS A 128 29.64 -0.47 16.46
N THR A 129 30.31 -0.74 15.35
CA THR A 129 30.52 -2.07 14.80
C THR A 129 30.92 -3.02 15.93
N ALA A 130 29.99 -3.83 16.41
CA ALA A 130 30.31 -4.97 17.24
C ALA A 130 30.99 -5.98 16.31
N GLN A 131 32.31 -5.99 16.34
CA GLN A 131 33.13 -6.96 15.64
C GLN A 131 32.76 -8.35 16.18
N LEU A 132 32.17 -9.19 15.33
CA LEU A 132 32.04 -10.61 15.63
C LEU A 132 33.45 -11.16 15.91
N PRO A 133 33.69 -11.88 17.01
CA PRO A 133 34.98 -12.53 17.21
C PRO A 133 35.14 -13.56 16.10
N SER A 134 36.15 -13.33 15.27
CA SER A 134 36.62 -14.25 14.23
C SER A 134 36.89 -15.61 14.88
N GLN A 135 36.17 -16.64 14.43
CA GLN A 135 36.54 -18.01 14.74
C GLN A 135 37.90 -18.30 14.09
N ASN A 136 38.95 -18.31 14.89
CA ASN A 136 40.20 -18.99 14.56
C ASN A 136 40.20 -20.32 15.31
N LEU A 137 39.69 -21.36 14.66
CA LEU A 137 40.08 -22.72 14.97
C LEU A 137 40.80 -23.28 13.75
N LEU A 138 42.12 -23.44 13.88
CA LEU A 138 42.97 -24.56 13.44
C LEU A 138 44.39 -24.08 13.10
N GLN A 139 45.36 -24.93 13.42
CA GLN A 139 46.82 -24.79 13.34
C GLN A 139 47.45 -23.88 14.43
N THR A 140 48.40 -24.31 15.27
CA THR A 140 49.41 -25.37 15.12
C THR A 140 50.06 -25.61 16.49
N ASP A 141 49.92 -26.79 17.10
CA ASP A 141 50.78 -27.24 18.20
C ASP A 141 51.68 -28.37 17.67
N LEU A 142 52.83 -27.99 17.14
CA LEU A 142 53.92 -28.92 16.84
C LEU A 142 55.24 -28.14 16.83
N LYS A 143 55.78 -27.92 18.04
CA LYS A 143 57.22 -27.75 18.31
C LYS A 143 57.47 -27.66 19.82
N ALA A 144 57.45 -28.81 20.47
CA ALA A 144 58.14 -29.03 21.74
C ALA A 144 58.57 -30.50 21.82
N LEU A 145 59.56 -30.85 21.02
CA LEU A 145 60.35 -32.09 21.15
C LEU A 145 61.72 -31.80 20.55
N LYS A 146 62.58 -31.18 21.35
CA LYS A 146 64.04 -31.34 21.42
C LYS A 146 64.51 -30.79 22.76
#